data_AF-A0A441Z739-F1
#
_entry.id   AF-A0A441Z739-F1
#
_cell.length_a   1.000
_cell.length_b   1.000
_cell.length_c   1.000
_cell.angle_alpha   90.00
_cell.angle_beta   90.00
_cell.angle_gamma   90.00
#
_symmetry.space_group_name_H-M   'P 1'
#
loop_
_entity.id
_entity.type
_entity.pdbx_description
1 polymer ?
#
loop_
_entity_poly.entity_id
_entity_poly.type
_entity_poly.pdbx_seq_one_letter_code
_entity_poly.pdbx_strand_id
1 'polypeptide(L)'
;MKRSLAFGVIVIAVVGLLGGSALLIGQSRVSQDAIQSSVIRTPELIDSAWKLPVAATFNADVTWQSNGSRCGPASVANTFRSIGEEETTEAEVLAGTGKCWTGFCVIGLTLDELAEVARTNTRRKVSVLRNLSADAFREHMKRANDAGRRYIVNFTREKIFGAGAGHFSPVGGYLEAEDMVFVLDVNEDYKPWLIERERLFSAINTIDSDGDKKRGLLLIE
;
A
#
# COMPACT_ATOMS: atom_id res chain seq x y z
N MET A 1 68.46 -4.49 -44.91
CA MET A 1 68.51 -3.01 -44.82
C MET A 1 67.12 -2.48 -44.50
N LYS A 2 67.04 -1.71 -43.41
CA LYS A 2 66.00 -0.76 -42.98
C LYS A 2 64.52 -1.21 -42.88
N ARG A 3 64.16 -1.44 -41.61
CA ARG A 3 62.84 -1.39 -40.98
C ARG A 3 62.08 -0.09 -41.29
N SER A 4 60.75 -0.17 -41.44
CA SER A 4 59.81 0.76 -40.80
C SER A 4 58.42 0.12 -40.69
N LEU A 5 58.02 -0.22 -39.46
CA LEU A 5 56.63 -0.49 -39.10
C LEU A 5 55.81 0.80 -39.26
N ALA A 6 54.65 0.71 -39.88
CA ALA A 6 53.59 1.71 -39.77
C ALA A 6 52.34 0.98 -39.25
N PHE A 7 52.12 1.11 -37.94
CA PHE A 7 50.87 0.75 -37.27
C PHE A 7 49.83 1.82 -37.64
N GLY A 8 48.90 1.50 -38.53
CA GLY A 8 47.71 2.28 -38.79
C GLY A 8 46.55 1.74 -37.95
N VAL A 9 46.26 2.38 -36.82
CA VAL A 9 45.08 2.08 -36.00
C VAL A 9 43.84 2.54 -36.76
N ILE A 10 43.01 1.59 -37.20
CA ILE A 10 41.67 1.88 -37.71
C ILE A 10 40.80 2.19 -36.49
N VAL A 11 40.50 3.47 -36.27
CA VAL A 11 39.46 3.90 -35.33
C VAL A 11 38.12 3.65 -36.00
N ILE A 12 37.50 2.51 -35.74
CA ILE A 12 36.08 2.31 -36.04
C ILE A 12 35.29 3.07 -34.98
N ALA A 13 34.82 4.26 -35.33
CA ALA A 13 33.81 4.97 -34.55
C ALA A 13 32.49 4.20 -34.63
N VAL A 14 32.28 3.26 -33.71
CA VAL A 14 30.96 2.70 -33.46
C VAL A 14 30.18 3.79 -32.74
N VAL A 15 29.37 4.54 -33.49
CA VAL A 15 28.31 5.38 -32.95
C VAL A 15 27.29 4.44 -32.33
N GLY A 16 27.49 4.11 -31.05
CA GLY A 16 26.51 3.42 -30.24
C GLY A 16 25.31 4.32 -30.06
N LEU A 17 24.25 4.05 -30.82
CA LEU A 17 22.88 4.46 -30.53
C LEU A 17 22.45 3.80 -29.21
N LEU A 18 22.95 4.31 -28.08
CA LEU A 18 22.36 4.09 -26.77
C LEU A 18 21.32 5.17 -26.52
N GLY A 19 20.31 5.21 -27.40
CA GLY A 19 19.00 5.76 -27.10
C GLY A 19 18.23 4.79 -26.19
N GLY A 20 18.86 4.35 -25.10
CA GLY A 20 18.17 3.71 -24.01
C GLY A 20 17.51 4.82 -23.21
N SER A 21 16.34 5.26 -23.64
CA SER A 21 15.42 5.98 -22.77
C SER A 21 15.07 5.05 -21.62
N ALA A 22 15.93 5.04 -20.60
CA ALA A 22 15.54 4.65 -19.27
C ALA A 22 14.41 5.63 -18.89
N LEU A 23 13.18 5.17 -19.11
CA LEU A 23 12.00 5.69 -18.43
C LEU A 23 12.23 5.43 -16.94
N LEU A 24 13.08 6.26 -16.33
CA LEU A 24 12.97 6.60 -14.93
C LEU A 24 11.64 7.31 -14.82
N ILE A 25 10.55 6.54 -14.71
CA ILE A 25 9.29 7.05 -14.19
C ILE A 25 9.61 7.41 -12.75
N GLY A 26 10.16 8.60 -12.55
CA GLY A 26 10.28 9.20 -11.24
C GLY A 26 8.86 9.32 -10.75
N GLN A 27 8.44 8.40 -9.88
CA GLN A 27 7.19 8.56 -9.15
C GLN A 27 7.32 9.90 -8.43
N SER A 28 6.56 10.88 -8.90
CA SER A 28 6.53 12.20 -8.27
C SER A 28 6.15 11.99 -6.81
N ARG A 29 7.00 12.49 -5.91
CA ARG A 29 6.66 12.51 -4.48
C ARG A 29 5.38 13.33 -4.32
N VAL A 30 4.46 12.84 -3.51
CA VAL A 30 3.25 13.61 -3.17
C VAL A 30 3.68 14.78 -2.30
N SER A 31 3.22 15.99 -2.63
CA SER A 31 3.47 17.19 -1.81
C SER A 31 2.61 17.19 -0.55
N GLN A 32 3.07 17.87 0.50
CA GLN A 32 2.28 18.04 1.72
C GLN A 32 0.93 18.72 1.45
N ASP A 33 0.90 19.73 0.58
CA ASP A 33 -0.34 20.38 0.16
C ASP A 33 -1.33 19.41 -0.51
N ALA A 34 -0.83 18.50 -1.35
CA ALA A 34 -1.66 17.47 -1.97
C ALA A 34 -2.18 16.47 -0.91
N ILE A 35 -1.36 16.07 0.06
CA ILE A 35 -1.78 15.21 1.18
C ILE A 35 -2.90 15.87 2.00
N GLN A 36 -2.81 17.17 2.25
CA GLN A 36 -3.80 17.89 3.06
C GLN A 36 -5.10 18.18 2.30
N SER A 37 -5.00 18.61 1.04
CA SER A 37 -6.17 19.02 0.25
C SER A 37 -6.95 17.86 -0.37
N SER A 38 -6.34 16.67 -0.50
CA SER A 38 -6.95 15.55 -1.21
C SER A 38 -7.83 14.66 -0.35
N VAL A 39 -7.80 14.77 0.98
CA VAL A 39 -8.54 13.87 1.89
C VAL A 39 -9.11 14.65 3.06
N ILE A 40 -10.07 14.05 3.76
CA ILE A 40 -10.82 14.71 4.83
C ILE A 40 -10.19 14.35 6.18
N ARG A 41 -9.86 15.39 6.95
CA ARG A 41 -9.34 15.28 8.33
C ARG A 41 -9.95 16.31 9.27
N THR A 42 -11.20 16.71 9.04
CA THR A 42 -11.88 17.62 9.97
C THR A 42 -12.00 16.94 11.34
N PRO A 43 -11.75 17.64 12.45
CA PRO A 43 -11.77 17.05 13.78
C PRO A 43 -13.05 16.28 14.07
N GLU A 44 -14.21 16.84 13.67
CA GLU A 44 -15.52 16.25 13.94
C GLU A 44 -15.71 14.88 13.27
N LEU A 45 -15.25 14.76 12.01
CA LEU A 45 -15.37 13.51 11.26
C LEU A 45 -14.33 12.49 11.68
N ILE A 46 -13.10 12.92 12.00
CA ILE A 46 -12.05 12.03 12.51
C ILE A 46 -12.44 11.46 13.88
N ASP A 47 -12.94 12.29 14.79
CA ASP A 47 -13.43 11.85 16.10
C ASP A 47 -14.61 10.88 15.98
N SER A 48 -15.48 11.08 14.99
CA SER A 48 -16.59 10.17 14.69
C SER A 48 -16.08 8.85 14.10
N ALA A 49 -15.09 8.91 13.20
CA ALA A 49 -14.50 7.73 12.58
C ALA A 49 -13.75 6.84 13.60
N TRP A 50 -13.06 7.44 14.57
CA TRP A 50 -12.39 6.69 15.65
C TRP A 50 -13.36 5.95 16.59
N LYS A 51 -14.63 6.37 16.65
CA LYS A 51 -15.69 5.68 17.42
C LYS A 51 -16.28 4.48 16.69
N LEU A 52 -15.93 4.26 15.41
CA LEU A 52 -16.38 3.09 14.67
C LEU A 52 -15.88 1.81 15.36
N PRO A 53 -16.67 0.72 15.36
CA PRO A 53 -16.33 -0.48 16.14
C PRO A 53 -14.95 -1.05 15.82
N VAL A 54 -14.55 -1.05 14.55
CA VAL A 54 -13.24 -1.53 14.11
C VAL A 54 -12.13 -0.54 14.49
N ALA A 55 -12.28 0.74 14.17
CA ALA A 55 -11.29 1.77 14.50
C ALA A 55 -10.99 1.84 16.00
N ALA A 56 -12.00 1.70 16.85
CA ALA A 56 -11.85 1.72 18.30
C ALA A 56 -10.88 0.64 18.81
N THR A 57 -10.79 -0.52 18.14
CA THR A 57 -9.86 -1.59 18.52
C THR A 57 -8.38 -1.27 18.26
N PHE A 58 -8.08 -0.25 17.45
CA PHE A 58 -6.73 0.27 17.28
C PHE A 58 -6.34 1.25 18.40
N ASN A 59 -7.28 1.66 19.27
CA ASN A 59 -7.04 2.61 20.37
C ASN A 59 -6.41 3.94 19.95
N ALA A 60 -6.70 4.40 18.72
CA ALA A 60 -6.03 5.56 18.11
C ALA A 60 -4.49 5.45 18.03
N ASP A 61 -3.95 4.23 18.12
CA ASP A 61 -2.53 3.93 18.06
C ASP A 61 -2.19 3.13 16.79
N VAL A 62 -1.73 3.86 15.79
CA VAL A 62 -1.23 3.31 14.52
C VAL A 62 0.28 3.42 14.51
N THR A 63 0.96 2.28 14.49
CA THR A 63 2.42 2.23 14.31
C THR A 63 2.78 2.55 12.86
N TRP A 64 3.70 3.48 12.68
CA TRP A 64 4.17 3.87 11.35
C TRP A 64 5.07 2.82 10.70
N GLN A 65 5.04 2.77 9.36
CA GLN A 65 5.94 1.95 8.59
C GLN A 65 7.40 2.39 8.82
N SER A 66 8.32 1.44 9.03
CA SER A 66 9.72 1.77 9.34
C SER A 66 10.49 2.35 8.15
N ASN A 67 10.04 2.06 6.92
CA ASN A 67 10.54 2.68 5.69
C ASN A 67 9.51 2.57 4.57
N GLY A 68 9.77 3.25 3.44
CA GLY A 68 8.84 3.37 2.31
C GLY A 68 8.34 2.05 1.70
N SER A 69 9.08 0.94 1.88
CA SER A 69 8.68 -0.38 1.37
C SER A 69 7.88 -1.24 2.35
N ARG A 70 7.72 -0.79 3.61
CA ARG A 70 7.16 -1.58 4.72
C ARG A 70 5.68 -1.34 4.99
N CYS A 71 4.99 -0.60 4.13
CA CYS A 71 3.56 -0.31 4.33
C CYS A 71 2.70 -1.58 4.44
N GLY A 72 2.99 -2.63 3.68
CA GLY A 72 2.32 -3.93 3.79
C GLY A 72 2.49 -4.56 5.19
N PRO A 73 3.72 -4.91 5.61
CA PRO A 73 3.98 -5.47 6.93
C PRO A 73 3.45 -4.61 8.09
N ALA A 74 3.61 -3.28 8.02
CA ALA A 74 3.05 -2.36 9.01
C ALA A 74 1.52 -2.45 9.09
N SER A 75 0.84 -2.58 7.94
CA SER A 75 -0.62 -2.75 7.90
C SER A 75 -1.06 -4.06 8.54
N VAL A 76 -0.35 -5.16 8.30
CA VAL A 76 -0.64 -6.48 8.92
C VAL A 76 -0.42 -6.40 10.42
N ALA A 77 0.72 -5.87 10.88
CA ALA A 77 1.06 -5.73 12.29
C ALA A 77 0.02 -4.89 13.07
N ASN A 78 -0.37 -3.73 12.53
CA ASN A 78 -1.43 -2.91 13.13
C ASN A 78 -2.78 -3.65 13.14
N THR A 79 -3.13 -4.33 12.05
CA THR A 79 -4.37 -5.11 11.95
C THR A 79 -4.41 -6.20 13.00
N PHE A 80 -3.32 -6.97 13.15
CA PHE A 80 -3.16 -8.06 14.11
C PHE A 80 -3.28 -7.59 15.55
N ARG A 81 -2.64 -6.48 15.89
CA ARG A 81 -2.79 -5.85 17.21
C ARG A 81 -4.25 -5.52 17.51
N SER A 82 -4.99 -5.01 16.53
CA SER A 82 -6.41 -4.64 16.68
C SER A 82 -7.36 -5.82 16.92
N ILE A 83 -6.91 -7.06 16.68
CA ILE A 83 -7.70 -8.28 16.86
C ILE A 83 -7.06 -9.28 17.85
N GLY A 84 -5.99 -8.87 18.53
CA GLY A 84 -5.32 -9.65 19.58
C GLY A 84 -4.50 -10.84 19.10
N GLU A 85 -3.93 -10.80 17.88
CA GLU A 85 -2.90 -11.76 17.47
C GLU A 85 -1.55 -11.42 18.15
N GLU A 86 -0.61 -12.37 18.18
CA GLU A 86 0.65 -12.22 18.91
C GLU A 86 1.69 -11.39 18.14
N GLU A 87 1.78 -11.59 16.82
CA GLU A 87 2.74 -10.95 15.93
C GLU A 87 2.29 -9.52 15.57
N THR A 88 2.73 -8.53 16.33
CA THR A 88 2.20 -7.16 16.28
C THR A 88 3.22 -6.10 15.86
N THR A 89 4.40 -6.53 15.44
CA THR A 89 5.44 -5.67 14.83
C THR A 89 5.75 -6.11 13.40
N GLU A 90 6.34 -5.21 12.60
CA GLU A 90 6.78 -5.55 11.24
C GLU A 90 7.71 -6.76 11.24
N ALA A 91 8.67 -6.82 12.17
CA ALA A 91 9.66 -7.88 12.25
C ALA A 91 9.01 -9.24 12.55
N GLU A 92 8.05 -9.29 13.49
CA GLU A 92 7.33 -10.51 13.85
C GLU A 92 6.49 -11.02 12.69
N VAL A 93 5.69 -10.17 12.04
CA VAL A 93 4.84 -10.61 10.92
C VAL A 93 5.66 -11.06 9.70
N LEU A 94 6.91 -10.63 9.58
CA LEU A 94 7.81 -11.07 8.50
C LEU A 94 8.57 -12.35 8.85
N ALA A 95 8.68 -12.70 10.13
CA ALA A 95 9.42 -13.85 10.57
C ALA A 95 8.90 -15.12 9.89
N GLY A 96 9.80 -15.97 9.40
CA GLY A 96 9.44 -17.21 8.71
C GLY A 96 8.83 -17.06 7.30
N THR A 97 8.54 -15.84 6.82
CA THR A 97 7.93 -15.63 5.50
C THR A 97 8.94 -15.70 4.34
N GLY A 98 10.23 -15.54 4.62
CA GLY A 98 11.29 -15.38 3.62
C GLY A 98 11.24 -14.05 2.86
N LYS A 99 10.29 -13.16 3.16
CA LYS A 99 10.13 -11.87 2.48
C LYS A 99 10.92 -10.78 3.18
N CYS A 100 11.43 -9.85 2.37
CA CYS A 100 12.08 -8.62 2.85
C CYS A 100 13.20 -8.86 3.88
N TRP A 101 13.95 -9.95 3.70
CA TRP A 101 14.96 -10.48 4.63
C TRP A 101 16.16 -9.53 4.81
N THR A 102 16.39 -8.61 3.89
CA THR A 102 17.43 -7.58 3.96
C THR A 102 17.02 -6.36 4.80
N GLY A 103 15.84 -6.37 5.41
CA GLY A 103 15.27 -5.19 6.09
C GLY A 103 14.42 -4.30 5.17
N PHE A 104 14.49 -4.50 3.85
CA PHE A 104 13.69 -3.80 2.84
C PHE A 104 12.88 -4.78 1.99
N CYS A 105 11.68 -4.37 1.61
CA CYS A 105 10.93 -5.05 0.56
C CYS A 105 11.27 -4.36 -0.76
N VAL A 106 12.23 -4.89 -1.52
CA VAL A 106 12.65 -4.25 -2.78
C VAL A 106 11.43 -4.15 -3.70
N ILE A 107 11.05 -2.92 -4.06
CA ILE A 107 9.83 -2.53 -4.81
C ILE A 107 8.53 -2.59 -3.99
N GLY A 108 8.43 -3.46 -2.98
CA GLY A 108 7.29 -3.54 -2.07
C GLY A 108 6.82 -4.98 -1.90
N LEU A 109 5.54 -5.16 -1.57
CA LEU A 109 4.85 -6.45 -1.63
C LEU A 109 3.62 -6.31 -2.52
N THR A 110 3.36 -7.28 -3.38
CA THR A 110 2.06 -7.38 -4.04
C THR A 110 0.98 -7.77 -3.03
N LEU A 111 -0.30 -7.56 -3.38
CA LEU A 111 -1.42 -7.99 -2.52
C LEU A 111 -1.45 -9.51 -2.26
N ASP A 112 -0.96 -10.33 -3.20
CA ASP A 112 -0.89 -11.79 -3.01
C ASP A 112 0.22 -12.15 -2.00
N GLU A 113 1.37 -11.51 -2.11
CA GLU A 113 2.47 -11.71 -1.17
C GLU A 113 2.14 -11.19 0.23
N LEU A 114 1.41 -10.07 0.33
CA LEU A 114 0.92 -9.60 1.63
C LEU A 114 -0.06 -10.60 2.26
N ALA A 115 -0.88 -11.28 1.45
CA ALA A 115 -1.74 -12.34 1.93
C ALA A 115 -0.95 -13.53 2.49
N GLU A 116 0.18 -13.90 1.86
CA GLU A 116 1.08 -14.94 2.38
C GLU A 116 1.70 -14.53 3.72
N VAL A 117 2.13 -13.27 3.86
CA VAL A 117 2.64 -12.72 5.12
C VAL A 117 1.59 -12.84 6.22
N ALA A 118 0.35 -12.41 5.95
CA ALA A 118 -0.74 -12.54 6.92
C ALA A 118 -1.01 -14.01 7.28
N ARG A 119 -1.17 -14.90 6.28
CA ARG A 119 -1.47 -16.34 6.50
C ARG A 119 -0.41 -17.08 7.30
N THR A 120 0.84 -16.63 7.26
CA THR A 120 1.93 -17.27 8.03
C THR A 120 1.75 -17.09 9.54
N ASN A 121 1.02 -16.04 9.96
CA ASN A 121 1.00 -15.55 11.33
C ASN A 121 -0.43 -15.46 11.91
N THR A 122 -1.44 -16.05 11.26
CA THR A 122 -2.79 -16.15 11.83
C THR A 122 -3.48 -17.44 11.41
N ARG A 123 -4.38 -17.94 12.26
CA ARG A 123 -5.30 -19.03 11.92
C ARG A 123 -6.60 -18.53 11.29
N ARG A 124 -6.83 -17.22 11.27
CA ARG A 124 -8.00 -16.60 10.64
C ARG A 124 -7.97 -16.81 9.14
N LYS A 125 -9.15 -16.75 8.53
CA LYS A 125 -9.28 -16.86 7.08
C LYS A 125 -8.81 -15.57 6.44
N VAL A 126 -7.81 -15.68 5.56
CA VAL A 126 -7.27 -14.56 4.79
C VAL A 126 -7.68 -14.69 3.32
N SER A 127 -8.47 -13.74 2.84
CA SER A 127 -9.04 -13.70 1.48
C SER A 127 -8.53 -12.50 0.70
N VAL A 128 -8.06 -12.73 -0.53
CA VAL A 128 -7.69 -11.66 -1.47
C VAL A 128 -8.92 -11.30 -2.31
N LEU A 129 -9.33 -10.04 -2.28
CA LEU A 129 -10.49 -9.52 -3.00
C LEU A 129 -10.00 -8.59 -4.11
N ARG A 130 -10.06 -9.07 -5.37
CA ARG A 130 -9.72 -8.32 -6.58
C ARG A 130 -10.88 -8.33 -7.55
N ASN A 131 -10.81 -7.48 -8.58
CA ASN A 131 -11.83 -7.40 -9.64
C ASN A 131 -13.26 -7.13 -9.13
N LEU A 132 -13.36 -6.38 -8.03
CA LEU A 132 -14.64 -5.98 -7.47
C LEU A 132 -15.36 -5.01 -8.41
N SER A 133 -16.68 -5.13 -8.52
CA SER A 133 -17.52 -4.04 -9.00
C SER A 133 -17.63 -2.95 -7.93
N ALA A 134 -18.06 -1.75 -8.32
CA ALA A 134 -18.31 -0.67 -7.37
C ALA A 134 -19.33 -1.07 -6.29
N ASP A 135 -20.37 -1.82 -6.67
CA ASP A 135 -21.38 -2.33 -5.75
C ASP A 135 -20.82 -3.38 -4.79
N ALA A 136 -20.02 -4.33 -5.29
CA ALA A 136 -19.37 -5.32 -4.44
C ALA A 136 -18.44 -4.65 -3.43
N PHE A 137 -17.68 -3.63 -3.87
CA PHE A 137 -16.86 -2.82 -2.97
C PHE A 137 -17.69 -2.09 -1.90
N ARG A 138 -18.82 -1.48 -2.28
CA ARG A 138 -19.75 -0.85 -1.34
C ARG A 138 -20.25 -1.83 -0.28
N GLU A 139 -20.63 -3.04 -0.68
CA GLU A 139 -21.06 -4.07 0.26
C GLU A 139 -19.94 -4.53 1.20
N HIS A 140 -18.68 -4.54 0.75
CA HIS A 140 -17.54 -4.76 1.65
C HIS A 140 -17.33 -3.61 2.63
N MET A 141 -17.48 -2.35 2.20
CA MET A 141 -17.33 -1.18 3.08
C MET A 141 -18.42 -1.13 4.15
N LYS A 142 -19.68 -1.48 3.83
CA LYS A 142 -20.74 -1.64 4.86
C LYS A 142 -20.36 -2.67 5.94
N ARG A 143 -19.62 -3.71 5.56
CA ARG A 143 -19.10 -4.73 6.49
C ARG A 143 -17.77 -4.34 7.14
N ALA A 144 -17.20 -3.17 6.86
CA ALA A 144 -15.95 -2.71 7.46
C ALA A 144 -16.10 -2.30 8.93
N ASN A 145 -17.34 -2.18 9.43
CA ASN A 145 -17.64 -1.93 10.84
C ASN A 145 -17.94 -3.22 11.63
N ASP A 146 -17.93 -4.38 11.00
CA ASP A 146 -18.09 -5.68 11.65
C ASP A 146 -16.82 -6.02 12.43
N ALA A 147 -16.94 -6.17 13.76
CA ALA A 147 -15.81 -6.44 14.64
C ALA A 147 -15.07 -7.74 14.28
N GLY A 148 -15.75 -8.71 13.66
CA GLY A 148 -15.16 -9.97 13.20
C GLY A 148 -14.37 -9.87 11.89
N ARG A 149 -14.30 -8.69 11.27
CA ARG A 149 -13.63 -8.48 9.99
C ARG A 149 -12.56 -7.41 10.10
N ARG A 150 -11.44 -7.61 9.39
CA ARG A 150 -10.46 -6.56 9.12
C ARG A 150 -10.15 -6.50 7.64
N TYR A 151 -10.03 -5.28 7.15
CA TYR A 151 -9.65 -5.01 5.77
C TYR A 151 -8.32 -4.25 5.75
N ILE A 152 -7.42 -4.69 4.88
CA ILE A 152 -6.27 -3.90 4.46
C ILE A 152 -6.50 -3.53 3.00
N VAL A 153 -6.45 -2.25 2.70
CA VAL A 153 -6.64 -1.74 1.34
C VAL A 153 -5.30 -1.61 0.64
N ASN A 154 -5.23 -2.07 -0.61
CA ASN A 154 -4.14 -1.83 -1.53
C ASN A 154 -4.60 -0.87 -2.62
N PHE A 155 -4.01 0.32 -2.70
CA PHE A 155 -4.46 1.39 -3.59
C PHE A 155 -3.28 2.13 -4.21
N THR A 156 -3.50 2.82 -5.33
CA THR A 156 -2.52 3.79 -5.83
C THR A 156 -2.75 5.16 -5.20
N ARG A 157 -1.68 5.79 -4.72
CA ARG A 157 -1.71 7.19 -4.24
C ARG A 157 -2.05 8.15 -5.37
N GLU A 158 -1.71 7.85 -6.63
CA GLU A 158 -1.94 8.74 -7.76
C GLU A 158 -3.43 9.11 -7.93
N LYS A 159 -4.35 8.15 -7.79
CA LYS A 159 -5.80 8.40 -7.91
C LYS A 159 -6.38 9.23 -6.76
N ILE A 160 -5.66 9.33 -5.66
CA ILE A 160 -6.07 10.09 -4.48
C ILE A 160 -5.34 11.44 -4.49
N PHE A 161 -4.02 11.44 -4.48
CA PHE A 161 -3.20 12.63 -4.27
C PHE A 161 -2.62 13.23 -5.56
N GLY A 162 -2.98 12.70 -6.73
CA GLY A 162 -2.46 13.14 -8.04
C GLY A 162 -1.04 12.70 -8.36
N ALA A 163 -0.37 12.01 -7.43
CA ALA A 163 1.01 11.52 -7.56
C ALA A 163 1.25 10.33 -6.62
N GLY A 164 2.44 9.72 -6.72
CA GLY A 164 2.89 8.66 -5.82
C GLY A 164 2.52 7.24 -6.26
N ALA A 165 3.09 6.28 -5.51
CA ALA A 165 3.07 4.85 -5.81
C ALA A 165 1.86 4.09 -5.22
N GLY A 166 1.88 2.76 -5.38
CA GLY A 166 1.04 1.85 -4.61
C GLY A 166 1.31 1.95 -3.10
N HIS A 167 0.27 1.71 -2.30
CA HIS A 167 0.34 1.74 -0.84
C HIS A 167 -0.60 0.71 -0.21
N PHE A 168 -0.32 0.35 1.04
CA PHE A 168 -1.18 -0.48 1.88
C PHE A 168 -1.51 0.24 3.17
N SER A 169 -2.75 0.13 3.63
CA SER A 169 -3.17 0.62 4.95
C SER A 169 -4.39 -0.15 5.47
N PRO A 170 -4.55 -0.32 6.79
CA PRO A 170 -5.80 -0.84 7.34
C PRO A 170 -6.99 0.09 7.07
N VAL A 171 -8.18 -0.48 6.99
CA VAL A 171 -9.45 0.26 7.00
C VAL A 171 -9.99 0.24 8.42
N GLY A 172 -10.13 1.44 9.02
CA GLY A 172 -10.69 1.62 10.37
C GLY A 172 -12.22 1.53 10.40
N GLY A 173 -12.88 1.71 9.25
CA GLY A 173 -14.32 1.52 9.13
C GLY A 173 -14.92 2.35 8.00
N TYR A 174 -16.25 2.41 7.99
CA TYR A 174 -17.04 3.12 6.98
C TYR A 174 -18.11 3.97 7.65
N LEU A 175 -18.06 5.28 7.40
CA LEU A 175 -19.09 6.25 7.76
C LEU A 175 -20.19 6.20 6.69
N GLU A 176 -21.21 5.38 6.93
CA GLU A 176 -22.21 5.06 5.91
C GLU A 176 -23.11 6.26 5.53
N ALA A 177 -23.40 7.17 6.47
CA ALA A 177 -24.21 8.35 6.19
C ALA A 177 -23.48 9.35 5.29
N GLU A 178 -22.15 9.43 5.42
CA GLU A 178 -21.27 10.33 4.67
C GLU A 178 -20.70 9.69 3.39
N ASP A 179 -20.90 8.39 3.18
CA ASP A 179 -20.25 7.57 2.14
C ASP A 179 -18.70 7.69 2.15
N MET A 180 -18.11 7.69 3.35
CA MET A 180 -16.67 7.86 3.55
C MET A 180 -16.01 6.64 4.20
N VAL A 181 -14.83 6.27 3.70
CA VAL A 181 -14.01 5.19 4.25
C VAL A 181 -12.90 5.78 5.09
N PHE A 182 -12.72 5.26 6.31
CA PHE A 182 -11.62 5.67 7.19
C PHE A 182 -10.39 4.79 6.95
N VAL A 183 -9.34 5.38 6.40
CA VAL A 183 -8.08 4.70 6.10
C VAL A 183 -7.07 5.07 7.18
N LEU A 184 -6.52 4.05 7.84
CA LEU A 184 -5.52 4.19 8.88
C LEU A 184 -4.12 4.20 8.24
N ASP A 185 -3.80 5.28 7.51
CA ASP A 185 -2.56 5.34 6.73
C ASP A 185 -1.34 5.14 7.63
N VAL A 186 -0.58 4.07 7.37
CA VAL A 186 0.60 3.69 8.16
C VAL A 186 1.83 4.56 7.83
N ASN A 187 1.70 5.55 6.97
CA ASN A 187 2.74 6.53 6.69
C ASN A 187 2.55 7.77 7.57
N GLU A 188 3.55 8.12 8.37
CA GLU A 188 3.49 9.23 9.33
C GLU A 188 3.17 10.59 8.68
N ASP A 189 3.64 10.82 7.45
CA ASP A 189 3.37 12.06 6.71
C ASP A 189 1.90 12.18 6.29
N TYR A 190 1.20 11.04 6.18
CA TYR A 190 -0.19 10.98 5.73
C TYR A 190 -1.15 10.91 6.92
N LYS A 191 -0.83 10.13 7.95
CA LYS A 191 -1.69 9.87 9.12
C LYS A 191 -3.07 9.30 8.73
N PRO A 192 -3.92 8.89 9.68
CA PRO A 192 -5.28 8.47 9.33
C PRO A 192 -6.09 9.58 8.64
N TRP A 193 -6.92 9.21 7.67
CA TRP A 193 -7.75 10.13 6.89
C TRP A 193 -9.04 9.48 6.37
N LEU A 194 -10.02 10.32 6.03
CA LEU A 194 -11.27 9.92 5.40
C LEU A 194 -11.24 10.26 3.90
N ILE A 195 -11.89 9.42 3.10
CA ILE A 195 -12.06 9.64 1.66
C ILE A 195 -13.43 9.15 1.20
N GLU A 196 -13.94 9.70 0.10
CA GLU A 196 -15.12 9.20 -0.57
C GLU A 196 -14.91 7.76 -1.04
N ARG A 197 -15.86 6.87 -0.75
CA ARG A 197 -15.80 5.45 -1.12
C ARG A 197 -15.50 5.25 -2.60
N GLU A 198 -16.14 6.01 -3.49
CA GLU A 198 -15.97 5.86 -4.94
C GLU A 198 -14.57 6.22 -5.42
N ARG A 199 -13.94 7.19 -4.77
CA ARG A 199 -12.57 7.59 -5.06
C ARG A 199 -11.59 6.55 -4.57
N LEU A 200 -11.81 5.97 -3.40
CA LEU A 200 -11.03 4.81 -2.94
C LEU A 200 -11.20 3.62 -3.88
N PHE A 201 -12.43 3.33 -4.33
CA PHE A 201 -12.71 2.29 -5.31
C PHE A 201 -11.90 2.51 -6.60
N SER A 202 -11.88 3.75 -7.10
CA SER A 202 -11.10 4.12 -8.29
C SER A 202 -9.60 3.90 -8.09
N ALA A 203 -9.09 4.09 -6.87
CA ALA A 203 -7.68 3.85 -6.53
C ALA A 203 -7.33 2.36 -6.44
N ILE A 204 -8.23 1.50 -5.94
CA ILE A 204 -8.00 0.05 -5.92
C ILE A 204 -8.24 -0.61 -7.28
N ASN A 205 -9.08 -0.02 -8.14
CA ASN A 205 -9.42 -0.54 -9.47
C ASN A 205 -8.34 -0.22 -10.53
N THR A 206 -7.08 -0.33 -10.14
CA THR A 206 -5.90 -0.03 -10.97
C THR A 206 -4.98 -1.24 -11.02
N ILE A 207 -4.24 -1.42 -12.11
CA ILE A 207 -3.23 -2.47 -12.23
C ILE A 207 -2.04 -2.12 -11.32
N ASP A 208 -1.55 -3.10 -10.58
CA ASP A 208 -0.38 -2.92 -9.74
C ASP A 208 0.90 -2.85 -10.57
N SER A 209 1.86 -1.98 -10.23
CA SER A 209 3.10 -1.81 -11.01
C SER A 209 3.99 -3.05 -10.98
N ASP A 210 3.84 -3.85 -9.93
CA ASP A 210 4.72 -4.97 -9.62
C ASP A 210 4.16 -6.31 -10.15
N GLY A 211 3.09 -6.23 -10.96
CA GLY A 211 2.46 -7.40 -11.56
C GLY A 211 1.49 -7.08 -12.68
N ASP A 212 0.65 -8.05 -13.02
CA ASP A 212 -0.36 -8.00 -14.09
C ASP A 212 -1.79 -7.98 -13.52
N LYS A 213 -1.93 -7.89 -12.20
CA LYS A 213 -3.20 -7.97 -11.48
C LYS A 213 -3.60 -6.61 -10.90
N LYS A 214 -4.91 -6.37 -10.83
CA LYS A 214 -5.46 -5.19 -10.15
C LYS A 214 -5.17 -5.21 -8.66
N ARG A 215 -4.98 -4.05 -8.05
CA ARG A 215 -5.00 -3.87 -6.59
C ARG A 215 -6.37 -4.30 -6.00
N GLY A 216 -6.58 -4.11 -4.71
CA GLY A 216 -7.79 -4.62 -4.07
C GLY A 216 -7.78 -4.54 -2.56
N LEU A 217 -8.47 -5.50 -1.94
CA LEU A 217 -8.54 -5.64 -0.48
C LEU A 217 -7.97 -6.97 -0.04
N LEU A 218 -7.32 -6.98 1.11
CA LEU A 218 -7.11 -8.18 1.91
C LEU A 218 -8.17 -8.19 3.01
N LEU A 219 -8.92 -9.29 3.12
CA LEU A 219 -9.90 -9.51 4.17
C LEU A 219 -9.40 -10.59 5.13
N ILE A 220 -9.44 -10.30 6.42
CA ILE A 220 -9.10 -11.21 7.51
C ILE A 220 -10.36 -11.38 8.38
N GLU A 221 -10.83 -12.63 8.53
CA GLU A 221 -12.04 -13.01 9.30
C GLU A 221 -11.83 -14.31 10.10
#